data_AF-A0A6U3EFL9-F1
#
_entry.id   AF-A0A6U3EFL9-F1
#
_cell.length_a   1.000
_cell.length_b   1.000
_cell.length_c   1.000
_cell.angle_alpha   90.00
_cell.angle_beta   90.00
_cell.angle_gamma   90.00
#
_symmetry.space_group_name_H-M   'P 1'
#
loop_
_entity.id
_entity.type
_entity.pdbx_description
1 polymer ?
#
loop_
_entity_poly.entity_id
_entity_poly.type
_entity_poly.pdbx_seq_one_letter_code
_entity_poly.pdbx_strand_id
1 'polypeptide(L)'
;YRGQIEGGIALRKVERYIQNSERRYFVVQGNCFSCHEPEDDIPVIVKTVAQRIQAPFFSVDIARRRPEGDDGDADWRLIELGDGQVSDKKEWPLDRFVEVLAALK
;
A
#
# COMPACT_ATOMS: atom_id res chain seq x y z
N TYR A 1 7.88 23.62 -14.87
CA TYR A 1 8.40 24.41 -13.73
C TYR A 1 8.02 25.87 -13.93
N ARG A 2 6.97 26.34 -13.25
CA ARG A 2 6.44 27.73 -13.35
C ARG A 2 6.77 28.60 -12.13
N GLY A 3 7.80 28.24 -11.36
CA GLY A 3 8.14 28.96 -10.12
C GLY A 3 7.09 28.84 -9.01
N GLN A 4 6.18 27.87 -9.11
CA GLN A 4 5.13 27.59 -8.12
C GLN A 4 5.17 26.10 -7.76
N ILE A 5 4.79 25.78 -6.52
CA ILE A 5 4.61 24.40 -6.09
C ILE A 5 3.38 23.85 -6.81
N GLU A 6 3.57 22.83 -7.66
CA GLU A 6 2.48 22.05 -8.27
C GLU A 6 2.20 20.84 -7.37
N GLY A 7 0.94 20.64 -6.97
CA GLY A 7 0.55 19.66 -5.96
C GLY A 7 0.51 20.25 -4.54
N GLY A 8 1.29 19.69 -3.62
CA GLY A 8 1.32 20.13 -2.21
C GLY A 8 2.53 19.60 -1.42
N ILE A 9 2.67 20.07 -0.18
CA ILE A 9 3.71 19.60 0.76
C ILE A 9 3.05 18.75 1.84
N ALA A 10 3.54 17.52 2.02
CA ALA A 10 3.14 16.64 3.12
C ALA A 10 4.28 16.55 4.15
N LEU A 11 4.03 17.01 5.38
CA LEU A 11 4.94 16.81 6.52
C LEU A 11 4.43 15.63 7.35
N ARG A 12 5.30 14.64 7.58
CA ARG A 12 5.00 13.46 8.39
C ARG A 12 6.01 13.34 9.54
N LYS A 13 5.57 12.78 10.67
CA LYS A 13 6.49 12.38 11.75
C LYS A 13 7.49 11.36 11.19
N VAL A 14 8.77 11.53 11.50
CA VAL A 14 9.79 10.54 11.15
C VAL A 14 9.61 9.32 12.04
N GLU A 15 9.44 8.15 11.43
CA GLU A 15 9.36 6.85 12.09
C GLU A 15 10.47 5.93 11.58
N ARG A 16 10.85 4.94 12.39
CA ARG A 16 11.77 3.87 11.95
C ARG A 16 10.96 2.65 11.50
N TYR A 17 11.28 2.13 10.33
CA TYR A 17 10.65 0.93 9.77
C TYR A 17 11.57 -0.29 9.85
N ILE A 18 10.97 -1.47 9.87
CA ILE A 18 11.68 -2.74 9.69
C ILE A 18 12.10 -2.82 8.23
N GLN A 19 13.39 -3.09 7.99
CA GLN A 19 13.93 -3.18 6.63
C GLN A 19 13.23 -4.29 5.84
N ASN A 20 12.96 -4.05 4.56
CA ASN A 20 12.27 -4.99 3.67
C ASN A 20 10.89 -5.46 4.17
N SER A 21 10.24 -4.67 5.03
CA SER A 21 8.86 -4.95 5.48
C SER A 21 7.81 -4.22 4.65
N GLU A 22 8.23 -3.38 3.70
CA GLU A 22 7.31 -2.68 2.83
C GLU A 22 6.63 -3.66 1.88
N ARG A 23 5.31 -3.58 1.81
CA ARG A 23 4.45 -4.45 1.01
C ARG A 23 3.47 -3.59 0.24
N ARG A 24 3.15 -4.02 -0.97
CA ARG A 24 2.13 -3.38 -1.83
C ARG A 24 0.94 -4.32 -1.97
N TYR A 25 -0.24 -3.76 -1.80
CA TYR A 25 -1.51 -4.41 -2.08
C TYR A 25 -2.25 -3.62 -3.16
N PHE A 26 -3.13 -4.28 -3.89
CA PHE A 26 -4.05 -3.61 -4.80
C PHE A 26 -5.48 -3.78 -4.32
N VAL A 27 -6.28 -2.74 -4.52
CA VAL A 27 -7.72 -2.78 -4.29
C VAL A 27 -8.41 -2.61 -5.63
N VAL A 28 -9.26 -3.56 -6.01
CA VAL A 28 -10.06 -3.54 -7.23
C VAL A 28 -11.52 -3.72 -6.85
N GLN A 29 -12.36 -2.73 -7.18
CA GLN A 29 -13.79 -2.73 -6.85
C GLN A 29 -14.07 -3.03 -5.36
N GLY A 30 -13.22 -2.52 -4.47
CA GLY A 30 -13.30 -2.74 -3.02
C GLY A 30 -12.72 -4.06 -2.52
N ASN A 31 -12.32 -4.98 -3.41
CA ASN A 31 -11.65 -6.24 -3.06
C ASN A 31 -10.14 -6.01 -2.95
N CYS A 32 -9.54 -6.50 -1.86
CA CYS A 32 -8.10 -6.39 -1.62
C CYS A 32 -7.40 -7.62 -2.21
N PHE A 33 -6.21 -7.41 -2.81
CA PHE A 33 -5.37 -8.45 -3.38
C PHE A 33 -3.94 -8.33 -2.86
N SER A 34 -3.32 -9.46 -2.55
CA SER A 34 -1.88 -9.56 -2.28
C SER A 34 -1.10 -10.14 -3.47
N CYS A 35 0.23 -10.04 -3.41
CA CYS A 35 1.15 -10.58 -4.41
C CYS A 35 1.27 -12.11 -4.35
N HIS A 36 0.96 -12.76 -3.22
CA HIS A 36 1.05 -14.21 -3.03
C HIS A 36 -0.21 -14.76 -2.33
N GLU A 37 -1.38 -14.70 -2.98
CA GLU A 37 -2.56 -15.40 -2.46
C GLU A 37 -2.56 -16.88 -2.88
N PRO A 38 -3.01 -17.80 -1.99
CA PRO A 38 -3.64 -17.57 -0.69
C PRO A 38 -2.68 -17.48 0.52
N GLU A 39 -1.36 -17.53 0.29
CA GLU A 39 -0.36 -17.63 1.37
C GLU A 39 -0.28 -16.37 2.25
N ASP A 40 -0.54 -15.21 1.66
CA ASP A 40 -0.46 -13.92 2.35
C ASP A 40 -1.80 -13.49 2.96
N ASP A 41 -1.81 -13.33 4.28
CA ASP A 41 -2.89 -12.63 4.97
C ASP A 41 -2.92 -11.14 4.59
N ILE A 42 -4.11 -10.65 4.21
CA ILE A 42 -4.32 -9.22 3.96
C ILE A 42 -4.47 -8.48 5.30
N PRO A 43 -3.56 -7.55 5.64
CA PRO A 43 -3.58 -6.84 6.92
C PRO A 43 -4.85 -6.01 7.11
N VAL A 44 -5.31 -5.90 8.36
CA VAL A 44 -6.54 -5.16 8.72
C VAL A 44 -6.52 -3.71 8.23
N ILE A 45 -5.35 -3.06 8.26
CA ILE A 45 -5.19 -1.70 7.75
C ILE A 45 -5.55 -1.59 6.26
N VAL A 46 -5.18 -2.57 5.42
CA VAL A 46 -5.49 -2.57 3.98
C VAL A 46 -6.99 -2.70 3.76
N LYS A 47 -7.64 -3.61 4.47
CA LYS A 47 -9.10 -3.78 4.45
C LYS A 47 -9.84 -2.50 4.90
N THR A 48 -9.30 -1.82 5.90
CA THR A 48 -9.84 -0.55 6.40
C THR A 48 -9.72 0.57 5.36
N VAL A 49 -8.60 0.64 4.63
CA VAL A 49 -8.46 1.57 3.51
C VAL A 49 -9.46 1.26 2.40
N ALA A 50 -9.59 -0.02 1.99
CA ALA A 50 -10.52 -0.44 0.94
C ALA A 50 -11.98 -0.03 1.22
N GLN A 51 -12.39 -0.04 2.48
CA GLN A 51 -13.73 0.39 2.91
C GLN A 51 -13.93 1.91 2.88
N ARG A 52 -12.85 2.71 2.90
CA ARG A 52 -12.91 4.18 3.01
C ARG A 52 -12.75 4.91 1.69
N ILE A 53 -12.18 4.26 0.68
CA ILE A 53 -11.87 4.90 -0.61
C ILE A 53 -12.85 4.41 -1.68
N GLN A 54 -13.55 5.35 -2.30
CA GLN A 54 -14.44 5.11 -3.43
C GLN A 54 -13.68 5.27 -4.75
N ALA A 55 -12.84 4.31 -5.07
CA ALA A 55 -12.13 4.24 -6.35
C ALA A 55 -12.19 2.81 -6.91
N PRO A 56 -12.31 2.64 -8.24
CA PRO A 56 -12.42 1.32 -8.84
C PRO A 56 -11.08 0.55 -8.76
N PHE A 57 -9.96 1.26 -8.69
CA PHE A 57 -8.63 0.70 -8.58
C PHE A 57 -7.70 1.66 -7.84
N PHE A 58 -6.86 1.13 -6.94
CA PHE A 58 -5.73 1.84 -6.34
C PHE A 58 -4.75 0.87 -5.67
N SER A 59 -3.51 1.32 -5.44
CA SER A 59 -2.51 0.61 -4.66
C SER A 59 -2.47 1.10 -3.21
N VAL A 60 -2.16 0.19 -2.29
CA VAL A 60 -1.97 0.46 -0.87
C VAL A 60 -0.61 -0.07 -0.45
N ASP A 61 0.30 0.85 -0.12
CA ASP A 61 1.63 0.49 0.36
C ASP A 61 1.68 0.61 1.88
N ILE A 62 2.14 -0.44 2.55
CA ILE A 62 2.29 -0.48 4.01
C ILE A 62 3.69 -0.95 4.41
N ALA A 63 4.16 -0.57 5.59
CA ALA A 63 5.39 -1.11 6.17
C ALA A 63 5.23 -1.34 7.68
N ARG A 64 6.04 -2.23 8.26
CA ARG A 64 6.05 -2.43 9.71
C ARG A 64 6.93 -1.38 10.37
N ARG A 65 6.34 -0.64 11.31
CA ARG A 65 7.10 0.24 12.20
C ARG A 65 7.92 -0.62 13.17
N ARG A 66 9.16 -0.21 13.41
CA ARG A 66 10.00 -0.79 14.45
C ARG A 66 9.45 -0.36 15.83
N PRO A 67 9.24 -1.27 16.78
CA PRO A 67 8.97 -0.91 18.17
C PRO A 67 10.08 -0.03 18.73
N GLU A 68 9.72 1.01 19.48
CA GLU A 68 10.67 1.91 20.15
C GLU A 68 10.18 2.23 21.56
N GLY A 69 11.02 2.03 22.58
CA GLY A 69 10.65 2.28 23.97
C GLY A 69 9.56 1.32 24.47
N ASP A 70 8.57 1.87 25.18
CA ASP A 70 7.40 1.13 25.68
C ASP A 70 6.28 0.99 24.64
N ASP A 71 6.53 1.42 23.39
CA ASP A 71 5.65 1.08 22.30
C ASP A 71 5.62 -0.45 22.17
N GLY A 72 4.44 -1.04 22.22
CA GLY A 72 4.23 -2.49 22.12
C GLY A 72 4.69 -3.09 20.78
N ASP A 73 4.00 -4.12 20.30
CA ASP A 73 4.46 -4.87 19.14
C ASP A 73 4.57 -4.05 17.84
N ALA A 74 5.34 -4.59 16.90
CA ALA A 74 5.55 -3.99 15.57
C ALA A 74 4.20 -3.87 14.85
N ASP A 75 3.93 -2.66 14.35
CA ASP A 75 2.59 -2.29 13.91
C ASP A 75 2.62 -1.79 12.47
N TRP A 76 1.58 -2.11 11.69
CA TRP A 76 1.53 -1.72 10.28
C TRP A 76 1.23 -0.22 10.13
N ARG A 77 1.92 0.42 9.19
CA ARG A 77 1.72 1.84 8.84
C ARG A 77 1.42 1.97 7.35
N LEU A 78 0.43 2.80 7.02
CA LEU A 78 0.16 3.21 5.65
C LEU A 78 1.28 4.16 5.19
N ILE A 79 1.92 3.81 4.08
CA ILE A 79 3.04 4.56 3.49
C ILE A 79 2.54 5.44 2.35
N GLU A 80 1.76 4.87 1.43
CA GLU A 80 1.28 5.54 0.23
C GLU A 80 -0.04 4.92 -0.26
N LEU A 81 -0.88 5.78 -0.86
CA LEU A 81 -2.02 5.38 -1.69
C LEU A 81 -1.76 5.91 -3.09
N GLY A 82 -1.72 5.01 -4.07
CA GLY A 82 -1.44 5.34 -5.46
C GLY A 82 -2.63 5.03 -6.35
N ASP A 83 -2.78 5.77 -7.45
CA ASP A 83 -3.79 5.52 -8.48
C ASP A 83 -3.49 4.29 -9.36
N GLY A 84 -2.46 3.51 -8.99
CA GLY A 84 -2.00 2.37 -9.74
C GLY A 84 -0.81 2.67 -10.66
N GLN A 85 -0.25 3.88 -10.64
CA GLN A 85 1.03 4.14 -11.29
C GLN A 85 2.15 3.35 -10.59
N VAL A 86 2.58 2.26 -11.23
CA VAL A 86 3.65 1.39 -10.74
C VAL A 86 4.99 1.92 -11.25
N SER A 87 5.78 2.58 -10.38
CA SER A 87 7.18 2.96 -10.68
C SER A 87 8.13 1.75 -10.62
N ASP A 88 7.81 0.76 -9.81
CA ASP A 88 8.49 -0.53 -9.66
C ASP A 88 7.47 -1.61 -9.30
N LYS A 89 7.70 -2.86 -9.74
CA LYS A 89 6.84 -4.02 -9.46
C LYS A 89 6.92 -4.47 -7.99
N LYS A 90 7.93 -4.02 -7.23
CA LYS A 90 8.21 -4.51 -5.87
C LYS A 90 8.22 -6.06 -5.88
N GLU A 91 7.31 -6.69 -5.15
CA GLU A 91 7.20 -8.14 -5.01
C GLU A 91 6.18 -8.76 -5.98
N TRP A 92 5.50 -7.96 -6.82
CA TRP A 92 4.40 -8.44 -7.67
C TRP A 92 4.91 -9.16 -8.92
N PRO A 93 4.62 -10.48 -9.07
CA PRO A 93 4.80 -11.17 -10.34
C PRO A 93 3.88 -10.54 -11.41
N LEU A 94 4.36 -10.48 -12.65
CA LEU A 94 3.60 -9.87 -13.75
C LEU A 94 2.24 -10.55 -13.94
N ASP A 95 2.22 -11.88 -13.96
CA ASP A 95 1.00 -12.66 -14.21
C ASP A 95 -0.04 -12.39 -13.14
N ARG A 96 0.38 -12.35 -11.87
CA ARG A 96 -0.49 -12.01 -10.75
C ARG A 96 -1.04 -10.58 -10.84
N PHE A 97 -0.23 -9.63 -11.28
CA PHE A 97 -0.69 -8.26 -11.49
C PHE A 97 -1.73 -8.18 -12.63
N VAL A 98 -1.51 -8.92 -13.72
CA VAL A 98 -2.46 -9.01 -14.83
C VAL A 98 -3.80 -9.62 -14.38
N GLU A 99 -3.78 -10.66 -13.54
CA GLU A 99 -4.99 -11.24 -12.95
C GLU A 99 -5.79 -10.20 -12.15
N VAL A 100 -5.13 -9.42 -11.30
CA VAL A 100 -5.78 -8.36 -10.52
C VAL A 100 -6.39 -7.30 -11.42
N LEU A 101 -5.67 -6.84 -12.45
CA LEU A 101 -6.23 -5.87 -13.41
C LEU A 101 -7.39 -6.45 -14.21
N ALA A 102 -7.38 -7.75 -14.52
CA ALA A 102 -8.49 -8.42 -15.20
C ALA A 102 -9.76 -8.51 -14.35
N ALA A 103 -9.67 -8.28 -13.02
CA ALA A 103 -10.82 -8.16 -12.13
C ALA A 103 -11.49 -6.77 -12.18
N LEU A 104 -10.90 -5.78 -12.87
CA LEU A 104 -11.44 -4.42 -13.01
C LEU A 104 -12.60 -4.30 -14.03
N LYS A 105 -13.13 -5.45 -14.51
CA LYS A 105 -14.15 -5.51 -15.56
C LYS A 105 -15.47 -4.84 -15.17
#